data_AF-A0AB74DY54-F1
#
_entry.id   AF-A0AB74DY54-F1
#
_cell.length_a   1.000
_cell.length_b   1.000
_cell.length_c   1.000
_cell.angle_alpha   90.00
_cell.angle_beta   90.00
_cell.angle_gamma   90.00
#
_symmetry.space_group_name_H-M   'P 1'
#
loop_
_entity.id
_entity.type
_entity.pdbx_description
1 polymer ?
#
loop_
_entity_poly.entity_id
_entity_poly.type
_entity_poly.pdbx_seq_one_letter_code
_entity_poly.pdbx_strand_id
1 'polypeptide(L)'
;PIPLVLFAVITFFFWLLAHRGRFGRHLFRLGQNPRAARYAALSVNGRPYALYGLVGVASAVAALVMVSYFGSARSDLGRDLLMPALTAAVLGGANIYGGSGSIVGTALA
;
A
#
# COMPACT_ATOMS: atom_id res chain seq x y z
N PRO A 1 11.28 2.01 -19.58
CA PRO A 1 12.19 2.41 -18.48
C PRO A 1 11.53 3.32 -17.42
N ILE A 2 10.74 4.32 -17.81
CA ILE A 2 10.09 5.27 -16.89
C ILE A 2 9.16 4.59 -15.86
N PRO A 3 8.33 3.57 -16.21
CA PRO A 3 7.46 2.91 -15.24
C PRO A 3 8.22 2.20 -14.11
N LEU A 4 9.39 1.64 -14.42
CA LEU A 4 10.23 0.93 -13.44
C LEU A 4 10.88 1.90 -12.44
N VAL A 5 11.30 3.07 -12.91
CA VAL A 5 11.81 4.14 -12.03
C VAL A 5 10.70 4.66 -11.11
N LEU A 6 9.50 4.88 -11.66
CA LEU A 6 8.32 5.27 -10.87
C LEU A 6 7.98 4.23 -9.79
N PHE A 7 7.96 2.95 -10.17
CA PHE A 7 7.75 1.85 -9.24
C PHE A 7 8.80 1.85 -8.13
N ALA A 8 10.09 1.98 -8.46
CA ALA A 8 11.16 2.00 -7.47
C ALA A 8 11.02 3.18 -6.48
N VAL A 9 10.69 4.37 -6.97
CA VAL A 9 10.48 5.57 -6.13
C VAL A 9 9.28 5.40 -5.20
N ILE A 10 8.15 4.91 -5.72
CA ILE A 10 6.94 4.67 -4.93
C ILE A 10 7.20 3.60 -3.86
N THR A 11 7.82 2.49 -4.24
CA THR A 11 8.21 1.41 -3.33
C THR A 11 9.13 1.93 -2.23
N PHE A 12 10.14 2.73 -2.57
CA PHE A 12 11.05 3.32 -1.58
C PHE A 12 10.33 4.28 -0.62
N PHE A 13 9.41 5.10 -1.14
CA PHE A 13 8.61 6.01 -0.34
C PHE A 13 7.73 5.26 0.68
N PHE A 14 6.98 4.25 0.22
CA PHE A 14 6.16 3.43 1.10
C PHE A 14 7.00 2.61 2.08
N TRP A 15 8.15 2.08 1.64
CA TRP A 15 9.09 1.38 2.51
C TRP A 15 9.54 2.26 3.68
N LEU A 16 9.96 3.49 3.39
CA LEU A 16 10.36 4.46 4.40
C LEU A 16 9.22 4.77 5.37
N LEU A 17 8.01 4.98 4.84
CA LEU A 17 6.84 5.32 5.63
C LEU A 17 6.42 4.19 6.58
N ALA A 18 6.52 2.93 6.12
CA ALA A 18 6.12 1.76 6.90
C ALA A 18 7.19 1.30 7.90
N HIS A 19 8.47 1.25 7.50
CA HIS A 19 9.55 0.66 8.31
C HIS A 19 10.27 1.68 9.17
N ARG A 20 10.54 2.88 8.64
CA ARG A 20 11.28 3.95 9.33
C ARG A 20 10.36 4.92 10.05
N GLY A 21 9.17 5.19 9.51
CA GLY A 21 8.22 6.17 10.02
C GLY A 21 7.55 5.77 11.34
N ARG A 22 7.23 6.77 12.17
CA ARG A 22 6.34 6.59 13.34
C ARG A 22 4.95 6.11 12.89
N PHE A 23 4.48 6.61 11.74
CA PHE A 23 3.19 6.27 11.13
C PHE A 23 3.07 4.76 10.90
N GLY A 24 4.01 4.14 10.17
CA GLY A 24 4.02 2.70 9.92
C GLY A 24 3.99 1.85 11.19
N ARG A 25 4.84 2.16 12.19
CA ARG A 25 4.83 1.45 13.48
C ARG A 25 3.50 1.54 14.20
N HIS A 26 2.81 2.68 14.12
CA HIS A 26 1.49 2.86 14.72
C HIS A 26 0.42 2.05 13.96
N LEU A 27 0.55 1.93 12.65
CA LEU A 27 -0.32 1.09 11.82
C LEU A 27 -0.14 -0.41 12.10
N PHE A 28 1.09 -0.90 12.22
CA PHE A 28 1.32 -2.30 12.57
C PHE A 28 0.74 -2.63 13.95
N ARG A 29 0.91 -1.76 14.94
CA ARG A 29 0.30 -1.95 16.27
C ARG A 29 -1.24 -1.93 16.22
N LEU A 30 -1.80 -1.04 15.40
CA LEU A 30 -3.24 -0.98 15.17
C LEU A 30 -3.77 -2.29 14.57
N GLY A 31 -3.04 -2.85 13.60
CA GLY A 31 -3.39 -4.12 12.95
C GLY A 31 -3.28 -5.33 13.86
N GLN A 32 -2.34 -5.36 14.81
CA GLN A 32 -2.21 -6.48 15.75
C GLN A 32 -3.35 -6.54 16.77
N ASN A 33 -3.72 -5.40 17.36
CA ASN A 33 -4.82 -5.36 18.31
C ASN A 33 -5.47 -3.95 18.36
N PRO A 34 -6.60 -3.73 17.67
CA PRO A 34 -7.24 -2.43 17.61
C PRO A 34 -7.85 -2.01 18.97
N ARG A 35 -8.25 -2.97 19.81
CA ARG A 35 -8.76 -2.69 21.15
C ARG A 35 -7.65 -2.16 22.06
N ALA A 36 -6.49 -2.82 22.07
CA ALA A 36 -5.32 -2.37 22.82
C ALA A 36 -4.81 -1.01 22.31
N ALA A 37 -4.86 -0.79 21.00
CA ALA A 37 -4.47 0.49 20.42
C ALA A 37 -5.37 1.64 20.91
N ARG A 38 -6.67 1.40 21.04
CA ARG A 38 -7.62 2.39 21.58
C ARG A 38 -7.28 2.78 23.02
N TYR A 39 -6.89 1.82 23.86
CA TYR A 39 -6.45 2.08 25.24
C TYR A 39 -5.10 2.80 25.30
N ALA A 40 -4.21 2.60 24.32
CA ALA A 40 -2.95 3.32 24.19
C ALA A 40 -3.09 4.74 23.58
N ALA A 41 -4.30 5.32 23.56
CA ALA A 41 -4.63 6.61 22.95
C ALA A 41 -4.21 6.74 21.47
N LEU A 42 -4.09 5.62 20.75
CA LEU A 42 -3.83 5.62 19.32
C LEU A 42 -5.14 5.90 18.59
N SER A 43 -5.14 6.85 17.65
CA SER A 43 -6.31 7.18 16.85
C SER A 43 -6.65 6.02 15.90
N VAL A 44 -7.56 5.14 16.34
CA VAL A 44 -8.01 3.94 15.62
C VAL A 44 -8.73 4.30 14.32
N ASN A 45 -9.52 5.38 14.32
CA ASN A 45 -10.29 5.78 13.14
C ASN A 45 -9.49 6.68 12.18
N GLY A 46 -8.69 7.63 12.68
CA GLY A 46 -8.05 8.65 11.84
C GLY A 46 -6.90 8.14 10.95
N ARG A 47 -6.08 7.21 11.44
CA ARG A 47 -4.89 6.75 10.71
C ARG A 47 -5.19 5.86 9.51
N PRO A 48 -6.20 4.95 9.57
CA PRO A 48 -6.65 4.22 8.39
C PRO A 48 -7.11 5.14 7.26
N TYR A 49 -7.82 6.24 7.54
CA TYR A 49 -8.24 7.18 6.49
C TYR A 49 -7.04 7.79 5.76
N ALA A 50 -6.01 8.21 6.49
CA ALA A 50 -4.78 8.73 5.88
C ALA A 50 -4.06 7.66 5.04
N LEU A 51 -4.07 6.39 5.49
CA LEU A 51 -3.51 5.29 4.72
C LEU A 51 -4.29 5.05 3.42
N TYR A 52 -5.62 4.98 3.48
CA TYR A 52 -6.46 4.82 2.29
C TYR A 52 -6.29 5.98 1.31
N GLY A 53 -6.12 7.21 1.81
CA GLY A 53 -5.78 8.36 0.98
C GLY A 53 -4.44 8.19 0.26
N LEU A 54 -3.39 7.76 0.95
CA LEU A 54 -2.08 7.49 0.34
C LEU A 54 -2.14 6.38 -0.73
N VAL A 55 -2.89 5.31 -0.46
CA VAL A 55 -3.12 4.25 -1.45
C VAL A 55 -3.87 4.79 -2.67
N GLY A 56 -4.89 5.63 -2.46
CA GLY A 56 -5.62 6.28 -3.55
C GLY A 56 -4.73 7.13 -4.44
N VAL A 57 -3.81 7.91 -3.85
CA VAL A 57 -2.82 8.70 -4.61
C VAL A 57 -1.90 7.78 -5.43
N ALA A 58 -1.41 6.69 -4.83
CA ALA A 58 -0.56 5.73 -5.54
C ALA A 58 -1.30 5.05 -6.70
N SER A 59 -2.56 4.65 -6.50
CA SER A 59 -3.41 4.09 -7.54
C SER A 59 -3.70 5.09 -8.67
N ALA A 60 -3.91 6.37 -8.35
CA ALA A 60 -4.09 7.41 -9.36
C ALA A 60 -2.84 7.59 -10.24
N VAL A 61 -1.65 7.58 -9.64
CA VAL A 61 -0.38 7.63 -10.39
C VAL A 61 -0.22 6.40 -11.29
N ALA A 62 -0.52 5.20 -10.79
CA ALA A 62 -0.48 3.97 -11.59
C ALA A 62 -1.47 4.03 -12.77
N ALA A 63 -2.69 4.52 -12.53
CA ALA A 63 -3.71 4.68 -13.57
C ALA A 63 -3.25 5.67 -14.67
N LEU A 64 -2.63 6.80 -14.30
CA LEU A 64 -2.09 7.76 -15.27
C LEU A 64 -1.00 7.13 -16.16
N VAL A 65 -0.11 6.34 -15.58
CA VAL A 65 0.91 5.59 -16.35
C VAL A 65 0.25 4.60 -17.30
N MET A 66 -0.77 3.88 -16.84
CA MET A 66 -1.47 2.87 -17.65
C MET A 66 -2.25 3.51 -18.81
N VAL A 67 -2.98 4.60 -18.56
CA VAL A 67 -3.68 5.36 -19.60
C VAL A 67 -2.71 5.93 -20.64
N SER A 68 -1.56 6.43 -20.19
CA SER A 68 -0.50 6.92 -21.09
C SER A 68 0.08 5.81 -21.97
N TYR A 69 0.13 4.58 -21.48
CA TYR A 69 0.64 3.43 -22.21
C TYR A 69 -0.34 2.91 -23.27
N PHE A 70 -1.63 2.81 -22.92
CA PHE A 70 -2.66 2.27 -23.82
C PHE A 70 -3.32 3.33 -24.71
N GLY A 71 -3.10 4.63 -24.45
CA GLY A 71 -3.70 5.73 -25.21
C GLY A 71 -5.22 5.81 -25.11
N SER A 72 -5.85 5.04 -24.22
CA SER A 72 -7.30 5.01 -24.02
C SER A 72 -7.64 4.96 -22.54
N ALA A 73 -8.61 5.78 -22.13
CA ALA A 73 -9.12 5.83 -20.76
C ALA A 73 -10.38 4.97 -20.66
N ARG A 74 -10.21 3.65 -20.57
CA ARG A 74 -11.31 2.72 -20.23
C ARG A 74 -11.34 2.49 -18.72
N SER A 75 -12.54 2.48 -18.16
CA SER A 75 -12.80 2.22 -16.73
C SER A 75 -12.34 0.84 -16.26
N ASP A 76 -12.28 -0.12 -17.18
CA ASP A 76 -11.96 -1.52 -16.86
C ASP A 76 -10.46 -1.84 -16.96
N LEU A 77 -9.63 -0.90 -17.45
CA LEU A 77 -8.18 -1.06 -17.48
C LEU A 77 -7.63 -1.15 -16.06
N GLY A 78 -7.06 -2.31 -15.72
CA GLY A 78 -6.50 -2.57 -14.40
C GLY A 78 -7.32 -3.51 -13.52
N ARG A 79 -8.55 -3.87 -13.92
CA ARG A 79 -9.41 -4.78 -13.14
C ARG A 79 -8.76 -6.16 -12.94
N ASP A 80 -8.12 -6.67 -13.99
CA ASP A 80 -7.43 -7.96 -13.95
C ASP A 80 -6.13 -7.93 -13.13
N LEU A 81 -5.58 -6.74 -12.84
CA LEU A 81 -4.39 -6.59 -12.01
C LEU A 81 -4.68 -6.58 -10.50
N LEU A 82 -5.96 -6.41 -10.09
CA LEU A 82 -6.33 -6.36 -8.68
C LEU A 82 -6.02 -7.68 -7.95
N MET A 83 -6.38 -8.81 -8.57
CA MET A 83 -6.14 -10.13 -7.97
C MET A 83 -4.64 -10.46 -7.89
N PRO A 84 -3.84 -10.33 -8.97
CA PRO A 84 -2.38 -10.49 -8.91
C PRO A 84 -1.70 -9.57 -7.89
N ALA A 85 -2.15 -8.32 -7.78
CA ALA A 85 -1.60 -7.38 -6.81
C ALA A 85 -1.87 -7.81 -5.36
N LEU A 86 -3.08 -8.29 -5.07
CA LEU A 86 -3.42 -8.84 -3.75
C LEU A 86 -2.60 -10.11 -3.46
N THR A 87 -2.45 -11.00 -4.44
CA THR A 87 -1.65 -12.23 -4.25
C THR A 87 -0.18 -11.93 -4.04
N ALA A 88 0.41 -10.99 -4.78
CA ALA A 88 1.79 -10.56 -4.59
C ALA A 88 1.99 -9.92 -3.21
N ALA A 89 1.02 -9.13 -2.71
CA ALA A 89 1.07 -8.57 -1.37
C ALA A 89 1.08 -9.64 -0.27
N VAL A 90 0.20 -10.65 -0.38
CA VAL A 90 0.13 -11.75 0.57
C VAL A 90 1.35 -12.66 0.48
N LEU A 91 1.80 -13.00 -0.73
CA LEU A 91 3.01 -13.80 -0.97
C LEU A 91 4.27 -13.08 -0.46
N GLY A 92 4.32 -11.76 -0.63
CA GLY A 92 5.36 -10.88 -0.09
C GLY A 92 5.35 -10.74 1.44
N GLY A 93 4.43 -11.40 2.13
CA GLY A 93 4.43 -11.52 3.58
C GLY A 93 3.48 -10.57 4.32
N ALA A 94 2.56 -9.89 3.63
CA ALA A 94 1.50 -9.11 4.28
C ALA A 94 0.44 -10.04 4.90
N ASN A 95 0.15 -9.86 6.19
CA ASN A 95 -0.89 -10.61 6.87
C ASN A 95 -2.27 -10.03 6.59
N ILE A 96 -3.21 -10.87 6.14
CA ILE A 96 -4.62 -10.51 5.87
C ILE A 96 -5.31 -10.02 7.15
N TYR A 97 -4.95 -10.62 8.30
CA TYR A 97 -5.48 -10.20 9.61
C TYR A 97 -4.82 -8.93 10.15
N GLY A 98 -3.80 -8.40 9.47
CA GLY A 98 -3.10 -7.17 9.82
C GLY A 98 -1.99 -7.37 10.85
N GLY A 99 -1.24 -6.27 11.08
CA GLY A 99 -0.23 -6.20 12.13
C GLY A 99 1.16 -6.70 11.78
N SER A 100 1.34 -7.31 10.61
CA SER A 100 2.65 -7.69 10.06
C SER A 100 2.65 -7.62 8.53
N GLY A 101 3.82 -7.31 7.96
CA GLY A 101 4.01 -7.20 6.52
C GLY A 101 5.38 -6.61 6.16
N SER A 102 5.88 -6.96 4.98
CA SER A 102 7.12 -6.43 4.43
C SER A 102 6.89 -5.85 3.04
N ILE A 103 7.16 -4.54 2.89
CA ILE A 103 7.06 -3.86 1.59
C ILE A 103 8.13 -4.38 0.63
N VAL A 104 9.31 -4.75 1.14
CA VAL A 104 10.37 -5.32 0.31
C VAL A 104 9.94 -6.68 -0.22
N GLY A 105 9.29 -7.50 0.60
CA GLY A 105 8.76 -8.79 0.16
C GLY A 105 7.68 -8.63 -0.89
N THR A 106 6.74 -7.69 -0.72
CA THR A 106 5.71 -7.38 -1.72
C THR A 106 6.27 -6.81 -3.02
N ALA A 107 7.36 -6.04 -2.97
CA ALA A 107 7.96 -5.46 -4.17
C ALA A 107 8.78 -6.46 -4.99
N LEU A 108 9.20 -7.57 -4.38
CA LEU A 108 9.98 -8.63 -5.03
C LEU A 108 9.14 -9.82 -5.51
N ALA A 109 7.91 -9.96 -4.99
CA ALA A 109 6.94 -10.98 -5.38
C ALA A 109 6.27 -10.64 -6.72
#